data_AF-A0A1V2N912-F1
#
_entry.id   AF-A0A1V2N912-F1
#
_cell.length_a   1.000
_cell.length_b   1.000
_cell.length_c   1.000
_cell.angle_alpha   90.00
_cell.angle_beta   90.00
_cell.angle_gamma   90.00
#
_symmetry.space_group_name_H-M   'P 1'
#
loop_
_entity.id
_entity.type
_entity.pdbx_description
1 polymer ?
#
loop_
_entity_poly.entity_id
_entity_poly.type
_entity_poly.pdbx_seq_one_letter_code
_entity_poly.pdbx_strand_id
1 'polypeptide(L)' 'VRKLSATVSAESGATAHELMAVYGWKSISQAEVYTKGADRIELGKKASRRMAFSVNNPEPKK' A
#
# COMPACT_ATOMS: atom_id res chain seq x y z
N VAL A 1 -20.37 -4.58 -8.67
CA VAL A 1 -19.57 -3.36 -8.90
C VAL A 1 -18.67 -2.97 -7.72
N ARG A 2 -19.17 -2.84 -6.47
CA ARG A 2 -18.38 -2.33 -5.32
C ARG A 2 -17.11 -3.11 -4.93
N LYS A 3 -17.11 -4.44 -5.09
CA LYS A 3 -15.94 -5.28 -4.74
C LYS A 3 -14.81 -5.12 -5.76
N LEU A 4 -15.15 -5.17 -7.05
CA LEU A 4 -14.19 -5.02 -8.13
C LEU A 4 -13.52 -3.64 -8.09
N SER A 5 -14.31 -2.57 -7.88
CA SER A 5 -13.75 -1.23 -7.77
C SER A 5 -12.83 -1.08 -6.56
N ALA A 6 -13.18 -1.69 -5.41
CA ALA A 6 -12.32 -1.66 -4.23
C ALA A 6 -11.00 -2.41 -4.43
N THR A 7 -11.03 -3.57 -5.09
CA THR A 7 -9.82 -4.32 -5.47
C THR A 7 -8.93 -3.50 -6.40
N VAL A 8 -9.49 -2.92 -7.46
CA VAL A 8 -8.73 -2.09 -8.41
C VAL A 8 -8.14 -0.85 -7.73
N SER A 9 -8.91 -0.18 -6.86
CA SER A 9 -8.39 0.94 -6.06
C SER A 9 -7.22 0.50 -5.18
N ALA A 10 -7.34 -0.62 -4.47
CA ALA A 10 -6.27 -1.13 -3.62
C ALA A 10 -5.01 -1.50 -4.43
N GLU A 11 -5.16 -2.14 -5.59
CA GLU A 11 -4.05 -2.50 -6.49
C GLU A 11 -3.35 -1.27 -7.09
N SER A 12 -4.08 -0.16 -7.25
CA SER A 12 -3.50 1.14 -7.65
C SER A 12 -2.74 1.86 -6.53
N GLY A 13 -2.71 1.29 -5.32
CA GLY A 13 -1.99 1.83 -4.15
C GLY A 13 -2.86 2.63 -3.18
N ALA A 14 -4.19 2.56 -3.31
CA ALA A 14 -5.08 3.19 -2.34
C ALA A 14 -5.01 2.47 -0.99
N THR A 15 -4.84 3.25 0.07
CA THR A 15 -4.76 2.81 1.46
C THR A 15 -6.11 2.39 2.01
N ALA A 16 -6.11 1.60 3.09
CA ALA A 16 -7.34 1.17 3.74
C ALA A 16 -8.24 2.36 4.17
N HIS A 17 -7.65 3.47 4.60
CA HIS A 17 -8.38 4.66 5.01
C HIS A 17 -9.02 5.39 3.82
N GLU A 18 -8.37 5.43 2.66
CA GLU A 18 -8.95 5.97 1.43
C GLU A 18 -10.14 5.11 0.97
N LEU A 19 -10.01 3.78 1.03
CA LEU A 19 -11.13 2.88 0.76
C LEU A 19 -12.29 3.11 1.74
N MET A 20 -12.01 3.35 3.02
CA MET A 20 -13.05 3.67 4.00
C MET A 20 -13.81 4.95 3.65
N ALA A 21 -13.08 6.02 3.26
CA ALA A 21 -13.69 7.28 2.87
C ALA A 21 -14.54 7.15 1.59
N VAL A 22 -14.02 6.47 0.57
CA VAL A 22 -14.70 6.31 -0.73
C VAL A 22 -15.93 5.41 -0.63
N TYR A 23 -15.85 4.32 0.14
CA TYR A 23 -16.92 3.31 0.20
C TYR A 23 -17.80 3.42 1.46
N GLY A 24 -17.55 4.39 2.32
CA GLY A 24 -18.30 4.61 3.56
C GLY A 24 -18.13 3.48 4.58
N TRP A 25 -16.98 2.80 4.58
CA TRP A 25 -16.74 1.70 5.52
C TRP A 25 -16.29 2.24 6.87
N LYS A 26 -16.99 1.79 7.92
CA LYS A 26 -16.69 2.18 9.31
C LYS A 26 -15.60 1.31 9.94
N SER A 27 -15.41 0.09 9.44
CA SER A 27 -14.41 -0.83 9.94
C SER A 27 -13.19 -0.86 9.03
N ILE A 28 -12.02 -0.64 9.62
CA ILE A 28 -10.74 -0.81 8.93
C ILE A 28 -10.53 -2.26 8.49
N SER A 29 -11.00 -3.23 9.28
CA SER A 29 -10.86 -4.65 8.93
C SER A 29 -11.54 -5.00 7.59
N GLN A 30 -12.60 -4.28 7.23
CA GLN A 30 -13.30 -4.48 5.95
C GLN A 30 -12.52 -3.87 4.77
N ALA A 31 -11.80 -2.77 4.99
CA ALA A 31 -10.93 -2.17 3.99
C ALA A 31 -9.65 -2.99 3.77
N GLU A 32 -9.07 -3.50 4.86
CA GLU A 32 -7.85 -4.32 4.85
C GLU A 32 -8.00 -5.62 4.05
N VAL A 33 -9.21 -6.16 3.90
CA VAL A 33 -9.47 -7.32 3.02
C VAL A 33 -8.98 -7.05 1.59
N TYR A 34 -9.06 -5.80 1.14
CA TYR A 34 -8.65 -5.41 -0.21
C TYR A 34 -7.22 -4.89 -0.27
N THR A 35 -6.72 -4.22 0.78
CA THR A 35 -5.40 -3.56 0.72
C THR A 35 -4.24 -4.42 1.19
N LYS A 36 -4.42 -5.37 2.12
CA LYS A 36 -3.31 -6.15 2.71
C LYS A 36 -2.38 -6.83 1.69
N GLY A 37 -2.96 -7.37 0.62
CA GLY A 37 -2.21 -8.01 -0.46
C GLY A 37 -1.40 -6.99 -1.27
N ALA A 38 -2.07 -5.93 -1.72
CA ALA A 38 -1.46 -4.87 -2.52
C ALA A 38 -0.38 -4.11 -1.72
N ASP A 39 -0.68 -3.73 -0.49
CA ASP A 39 0.21 -3.04 0.45
C ASP A 39 1.50 -3.83 0.65
N ARG A 40 1.42 -5.15 0.87
CA ARG A 40 2.59 -6.01 1.05
C ARG A 40 3.53 -5.98 -0.16
N ILE A 41 2.97 -6.04 -1.36
CA ILE A 41 3.75 -6.03 -2.61
C ILE A 41 4.41 -4.66 -2.79
N GLU A 42 3.68 -3.58 -2.59
CA GLU A 42 4.19 -2.22 -2.79
C GLU A 42 5.23 -1.84 -1.73
N LEU A 43 4.98 -2.17 -0.46
CA LEU A 43 5.92 -1.98 0.63
C LEU A 43 7.20 -2.78 0.40
N GLY A 44 7.10 -4.02 -0.08
CA GLY A 44 8.26 -4.82 -0.49
C GLY A 44 9.09 -4.12 -1.55
N LYS A 45 8.46 -3.65 -2.65
CA LYS A 45 9.14 -2.90 -3.71
C LYS A 45 9.81 -1.63 -3.18
N LYS A 46 9.11 -0.85 -2.34
CA LYS A 46 9.63 0.38 -1.71
C LYS A 46 10.83 0.06 -0.80
N ALA A 47 10.75 -0.98 0.02
CA ALA A 47 11.83 -1.42 0.89
C ALA A 47 13.06 -1.88 0.09
N SER A 48 12.88 -2.71 -0.94
CA SER A 48 13.97 -3.16 -1.81
C SER A 48 14.66 -1.99 -2.51
N ARG A 49 13.90 -1.01 -3.03
CA ARG A 49 14.48 0.20 -3.63
C ARG A 49 15.28 1.02 -2.62
N ARG A 50 14.77 1.18 -1.39
CA ARG A 50 15.48 1.89 -0.32
C ARG A 50 16.79 1.18 0.04
N MET A 51 16.76 -0.14 0.16
CA MET A 51 17.95 -0.94 0.43
C MET A 51 18.98 -0.83 -0.70
N ALA A 52 18.55 -0.98 -1.96
CA ALA A 52 19.45 -0.85 -3.10
C ALA A 52 20.10 0.55 -3.15
N PHE A 53 19.33 1.60 -2.86
CA PHE A 53 19.86 2.96 -2.75
C PHE A 53 20.89 3.08 -1.62
N SER A 54 20.59 2.56 -0.43
CA SER A 54 21.52 2.59 0.71
C SER A 54 22.79 1.75 0.50
N VAL A 55 22.71 0.63 -0.22
CA VAL A 55 23.88 -0.21 -0.54
C VAL A 55 24.77 0.45 -1.59
N ASN A 56 24.17 1.10 -2.61
CA ASN A 56 24.92 1.72 -3.69
C ASN A 56 25.46 3.12 -3.36
N ASN A 57 25.02 3.74 -2.26
CA ASN A 57 25.47 5.07 -1.84
C ASN A 57 26.13 5.03 -0.45
N PRO A 58 27.45 4.75 -0.37
CA PRO A 58 28.14 4.46 0.89
C PRO A 58 28.67 5.70 1.65
N GLU A 59 28.17 6.92 1.41
CA GLU A 59 28.70 8.10 2.10
C GLU A 59 28.01 8.43 3.44
N PRO A 60 28.82 8.88 4.44
CA PRO A 60 28.43 8.91 5.84
C PRO A 60 27.53 10.11 6.12
N LYS A 61 26.54 9.88 6.99
CA LYS A 61 25.79 10.98 7.60
C LYS A 61 26.79 11.83 8.40
N LYS A 62 27.03 13.07 7.93
CA LYS A 62 27.66 14.14 8.70
C LYS A 62 26.89 14.39 10.00
#